data_AF-A0AAD7ZVT5-F1
#
_entry.id   AF-A0AAD7ZVT5-F1
#
_cell.length_a   1.000
_cell.length_b   1.000
_cell.length_c   1.000
_cell.angle_alpha   90.00
_cell.angle_beta   90.00
_cell.angle_gamma   90.00
#
_symmetry.space_group_name_H-M   'P 1'
#
loop_
_entity.id
_entity.type
_entity.pdbx_description
1 polymer ?
#
loop_
_entity_poly.entity_id
_entity_poly.type
_entity_poly.pdbx_seq_one_letter_code
_entity_poly.pdbx_strand_id
1 'polypeptide(L)' 'MANMYRMVTVSCAEKSGDIRPKFDFTVNVVVEYDPQGISVKLKQATPNIEEGPCFYTYIIPSE' A
#
# COMPACT_ATOMS: atom_id res chain seq x y z
N MET A 1 -6.38 -10.69 11.66
CA MET A 1 -6.17 -11.58 10.48
C MET A 1 -5.50 -10.74 9.40
N ALA A 2 -4.35 -11.18 8.87
CA ALA A 2 -3.60 -10.42 7.86
C ALA A 2 -3.90 -10.97 6.46
N ASN A 3 -4.38 -10.12 5.55
CA ASN A 3 -4.59 -10.46 4.15
C ASN A 3 -3.46 -9.85 3.30
N MET A 4 -2.85 -10.66 2.42
CA MET A 4 -1.78 -10.21 1.53
C MET A 4 -2.24 -10.27 0.08
N TYR A 5 -2.15 -9.13 -0.61
CA TYR A 5 -2.38 -9.01 -2.06
C TYR A 5 -1.03 -8.78 -2.73
N ARG A 6 -0.67 -9.63 -3.70
CA ARG A 6 0.62 -9.58 -4.37
C ARG A 6 0.53 -8.88 -5.71
N MET A 7 1.60 -8.18 -6.10
CA MET A 7 1.77 -7.54 -7.41
C MET A 7 0.61 -6.63 -7.82
N VAL A 8 0.18 -5.74 -6.93
CA VAL A 8 -0.87 -4.76 -7.23
C VAL A 8 -0.28 -3.41 -7.64
N THR A 9 -1.04 -2.66 -8.41
CA THR A 9 -0.75 -1.27 -8.76
C THR A 9 -1.54 -0.36 -7.82
N VAL A 10 -0.89 0.62 -7.19
CA VAL A 10 -1.56 1.59 -6.32
C VAL A 10 -1.65 2.92 -7.05
N SER A 11 -2.85 3.47 -7.12
CA SER A 11 -3.11 4.81 -7.66
C SER A 11 -3.72 5.70 -6.58
N CYS A 12 -3.36 6.98 -6.60
CA CYS A 12 -4.04 8.01 -5.83
C CYS A 12 -5.18 8.57 -6.67
N ALA A 13 -6.39 8.56 -6.12
CA ALA A 13 -7.49 9.36 -6.64
C ALA A 13 -7.43 10.74 -5.99
N GLU A 14 -7.29 11.79 -6.79
CA GLU A 14 -7.41 13.17 -6.32
C GLU A 14 -8.89 13.54 -6.16
N LYS A 15 -9.18 14.57 -5.34
CA LYS A 15 -10.55 15.07 -5.14
C LYS A 15 -11.21 15.54 -6.45
N SER A 16 -10.41 15.88 -7.44
CA SER A 16 -10.84 16.24 -8.80
C SER A 16 -11.38 15.06 -9.62
N GLY A 17 -11.19 13.82 -9.17
CA GLY A 17 -11.56 12.61 -9.90
C GLY A 17 -10.44 12.04 -10.77
N ASP A 18 -9.33 12.76 -10.92
CA ASP A 18 -8.13 12.26 -11.59
C ASP A 18 -7.50 11.10 -10.80
N ILE A 19 -7.22 10.00 -11.50
CA ILE A 19 -6.52 8.84 -10.95
C ILE A 19 -5.10 8.87 -11.50
N ARG A 20 -4.12 8.97 -10.61
CA ARG A 20 -2.70 8.94 -10.98
C ARG A 20 -1.99 7.78 -10.29
N PRO A 21 -1.14 7.03 -11.00
CA PRO A 21 -0.35 5.97 -10.37
C PRO A 21 0.52 6.57 -9.28
N LYS A 22 0.47 5.99 -8.09
CA LYS A 22 1.28 6.41 -6.94
C LYS A 22 2.69 5.86 -7.02
N PHE A 23 2.83 4.67 -7.60
CA PHE A 23 4.09 4.00 -7.84
C PHE A 23 4.14 3.51 -9.29
N ASP A 24 5.28 3.65 -9.94
CA ASP A 24 5.55 3.11 -11.30
C ASP A 24 5.89 1.61 -11.28
N PHE A 25 5.86 0.98 -10.10
CA PHE A 25 6.19 -0.43 -9.89
C PHE A 25 5.09 -1.15 -9.11
N THR A 26 5.05 -2.48 -9.26
CA THR A 26 4.09 -3.31 -8.52
C THR A 26 4.51 -3.47 -7.06
N VAL A 27 3.52 -3.50 -6.18
CA VAL A 27 3.72 -3.65 -4.73
C VAL A 27 2.90 -4.82 -4.19
N ASN A 28 3.36 -5.37 -3.08
CA ASN A 28 2.60 -6.28 -2.24
C ASN A 28 1.91 -5.48 -1.14
N VAL A 29 0.59 -5.58 -1.04
CA VAL A 29 -0.21 -4.97 0.03
C VAL A 29 -0.41 -6.01 1.12
N VAL A 30 -0.15 -5.65 2.37
CA VAL A 30 -0.52 -6.41 3.56
C VAL A 30 -1.54 -5.58 4.33
N VAL A 31 -2.74 -6.12 4.49
CA VAL A 31 -3.82 -5.50 5.25
C VAL A 31 -3.93 -6.23 6.58
N GLU A 32 -3.68 -5.52 7.67
CA GLU A 32 -3.81 -6.01 9.03
C GLU A 32 -4.98 -5.29 9.69
N TYR A 33 -5.96 -6.07 10.14
CA TYR A 33 -7.05 -5.57 10.96
C TYR A 33 -6.63 -5.60 12.43
N ASP A 34 -6.61 -4.42 13.05
CA ASP A 34 -6.33 -4.20 14.47
C ASP A 34 -7.57 -3.58 15.16
N PRO A 35 -7.80 -3.75 16.47
CA PRO A 35 -8.88 -3.07 17.18
C PRO A 35 -8.87 -1.54 17.04
N GLN A 36 -7.72 -0.92 16.71
CA GLN A 36 -7.58 0.52 16.48
C GLN A 36 -7.87 0.94 15.02
N GLY A 37 -8.12 -0.01 14.11
CA GLY A 37 -8.46 0.27 12.71
C GLY A 37 -7.77 -0.66 11.71
N ILE A 38 -7.75 -0.23 10.44
CA ILE A 38 -7.13 -1.00 9.35
C ILE A 38 -5.73 -0.45 9.10
N SER A 39 -4.72 -1.30 9.24
CA SER A 39 -3.34 -1.00 8.90
C SER A 39 -3.01 -1.61 7.53
N VAL A 40 -2.67 -0.74 6.58
CA VAL A 40 -2.29 -1.15 5.22
C VAL A 40 -0.80 -0.90 5.03
N LYS A 41 -0.03 -1.97 4.87
CA LYS A 41 1.42 -1.93 4.61
C LYS A 41 1.69 -2.27 3.15
N LEU A 42 2.33 -1.37 2.43
CA LEU A 42 2.81 -1.60 1.07
C LEU A 42 4.28 -2.01 1.12
N LYS A 43 4.64 -3.10 0.44
CA LYS A 43 6.02 -3.55 0.23
C LYS A 43 6.30 -3.59 -1.26
N GLN A 44 7.44 -3.09 -1.71
CA GLN A 44 7.84 -3.26 -3.11
C GLN A 44 7.86 -4.75 -3.50
N ALA A 45 7.30 -5.11 -4.66
CA ALA A 45 7.26 -6.51 -5.09
C ALA A 45 8.65 -7.03 -5.51
N THR A 46 9.48 -6.13 -6.03
CA THR A 46 10.86 -6.41 -6.43
C THR A 46 11.78 -5.46 -5.68
N PRO A 47 12.68 -5.95 -4.81
CA PRO A 47 13.63 -5.07 -4.14
C PRO A 47 14.57 -4.46 -5.19
N ASN A 48 14.56 -3.13 -5.33
CA ASN A 48 15.72 -2.47 -5.94
C ASN A 48 16.87 -2.64 -4.95
N ILE A 49 17.94 -3.30 -5.38
CA ILE A 49 19.07 -3.70 -4.52
C ILE A 49 19.79 -2.47 -3.92
N GLU A 50 19.56 -1.28 -4.48
CA GLU A 50 20.20 -0.02 -4.09
C GLU A 50 19.41 0.79 -3.04
N GLU A 51 18.09 0.61 -2.95
CA GLU A 51 17.25 1.32 -1.98
C GLU A 51 16.46 0.29 -1.19
N GLY A 52 16.79 0.13 0.09
CA GLY A 52 16.18 -0.88 0.97
C GLY A 52 14.65 -0.89 0.91
N PRO A 53 13.99 -1.98 1.33
CA PRO A 53 12.55 -2.18 1.12
C PRO A 53 11.74 -0.98 1.64
N CYS A 54 11.10 -0.23 0.74
CA CYS A 54 10.22 0.87 1.12
C CYS A 54 8.92 0.30 1.71
N PHE A 55 8.67 0.62 2.99
CA PHE A 55 7.42 0.28 3.68
C PHE A 55 6.56 1.54 3.83
N TYR A 56 5.39 1.55 3.19
CA TYR A 56 4.39 2.59 3.42
C TYR A 56 3.26 2.05 4.27
N THR A 57 3.01 2.66 5.42
CA THR A 57 1.91 2.30 6.32
C THR A 57 0.83 3.36 6.26
N TYR A 58 -0.39 2.96 5.90
CA TYR A 58 -1.58 3.80 5.98
C TYR A 58 -2.49 3.27 7.08
N ILE A 59 -2.87 4.14 8.02
CA ILE A 59 -3.87 3.85 9.03
C ILE A 59 -5.18 4.44 8.53
N ILE A 60 -6.15 3.59 8.24
CA ILE A 60 -7.51 4.02 7.90
C ILE A 60 -8.31 3.96 9.21
N PRO A 61 -8.66 5.12 9.79
CA PRO A 61 -9.51 5.14 10.99
C PRO A 61 -10.89 4.58 10.64
N SER A 62 -11.45 3.75 11.52
CA SER A 62 -12.89 3.44 11.50
C SER A 62 -13.61 4.61 12.16
N GLU A 63 -14.46 5.31 11.40
CA GLU A 63 -15.52 6.16 11.96
C GLU A 63 -16.66 5.31 12.55
#